data_AF-A0A543G3L3-F1
#
_entry.id   AF-A0A543G3L3-F1
#
_cell.length_a   1.000
_cell.length_b   1.000
_cell.length_c   1.000
_cell.angle_alpha   90.00
_cell.angle_beta   90.00
_cell.angle_gamma   90.00
#
_symmetry.space_group_name_H-M   'P 1'
#
loop_
_entity.id
_entity.type
_entity.pdbx_description
1 polymer ?
#
loop_
_entity_poly.entity_id
_entity_poly.type
_entity_poly.pdbx_seq_one_letter_code
_entity_poly.pdbx_strand_id
1 'polypeptide(L)' 'MDIKAIKEQLPTGGIKEIANLSGVHYATVQGFFNGKKTKDDVKIIEVTADYLENYKDKKNKATKKLQKVASA' A
#
# COMPACT_ATOMS: atom_id res chain seq x y z
N MET A 1 11.09 4.90 -11.64
CA MET A 1 10.59 4.17 -10.45
C MET A 1 10.14 2.80 -10.91
N ASP A 2 10.55 1.72 -10.23
CA ASP A 2 10.10 0.37 -10.61
C ASP A 2 8.77 0.05 -9.90
N ILE A 3 7.67 0.23 -10.62
CA ILE A 3 6.32 0.02 -10.11
C ILE A 3 6.08 -1.45 -9.69
N LYS A 4 6.76 -2.40 -10.35
CA LYS A 4 6.66 -3.81 -9.98
C LYS A 4 7.34 -4.08 -8.64
N ALA A 5 8.49 -3.45 -8.39
CA ALA A 5 9.16 -3.55 -7.10
C ALA A 5 8.32 -2.95 -5.95
N ILE A 6 7.59 -1.85 -6.19
CA ILE A 6 6.66 -1.31 -5.18
C ILE A 6 5.54 -2.30 -4.88
N LYS A 7 4.98 -2.92 -5.92
CA LYS A 7 3.91 -3.91 -5.78
C LYS A 7 4.30 -5.04 -4.83
N GLU A 8 5.56 -5.48 -4.86
CA GLU A 8 6.08 -6.54 -3.97
C GLU A 8 6.18 -6.10 -2.49
N GLN A 9 6.26 -4.79 -2.22
CA GLN A 9 6.26 -4.26 -0.87
C GLN A 9 4.85 -4.10 -0.28
N LEU A 10 3.81 -4.22 -1.12
CA LEU A 10 2.44 -4.11 -0.65
C LEU A 10 2.04 -5.38 0.12
N PRO A 11 1.42 -5.24 1.30
CA PRO A 11 0.82 -6.38 1.97
C PRO A 11 -0.34 -6.95 1.15
N THR A 12 -0.76 -8.17 1.48
CA THR A 12 -1.95 -8.79 0.90
C THR A 12 -3.15 -7.85 1.01
N GLY A 13 -3.81 -7.57 -0.12
CA GLY A 13 -4.93 -6.64 -0.18
C GLY A 13 -4.55 -5.17 -0.37
N GLY A 14 -3.27 -4.81 -0.35
CA GLY A 14 -2.82 -3.41 -0.46
C GLY A 14 -3.33 -2.68 -1.70
N ILE A 15 -3.36 -3.34 -2.86
CA ILE A 15 -3.91 -2.77 -4.11
C ILE A 15 -5.38 -2.39 -3.95
N LYS A 16 -6.17 -3.21 -3.26
CA LYS A 16 -7.59 -2.94 -3.01
C LYS A 16 -7.76 -1.75 -2.08
N GLU A 17 -6.94 -1.66 -1.04
CA GLU A 17 -6.98 -0.54 -0.12
C GLU A 17 -6.55 0.78 -0.78
N ILE A 18 -5.50 0.75 -1.61
CA ILE A 18 -5.07 1.90 -2.41
C ILE A 18 -6.18 2.34 -3.37
N ALA A 19 -6.89 1.41 -4.00
CA ALA A 19 -8.05 1.73 -4.84
C ALA A 19 -9.17 2.44 -4.05
N ASN A 20 -9.48 1.95 -2.85
CA ASN A 20 -10.47 2.59 -1.97
C ASN A 20 -10.02 3.99 -1.53
N LEU A 21 -8.77 4.15 -1.09
CA LEU A 21 -8.22 5.41 -0.60
C LEU A 21 -8.08 6.46 -1.71
N SER A 22 -7.70 6.04 -2.91
CA SER A 22 -7.56 6.93 -4.06
C SER A 22 -8.90 7.22 -4.75
N GLY A 23 -9.94 6.43 -4.51
CA GLY A 23 -11.17 6.47 -5.30
C GLY A 23 -10.98 6.08 -6.76
N VAL A 24 -9.83 5.48 -7.12
CA VAL A 24 -9.55 4.97 -8.46
C VAL A 24 -10.04 3.53 -8.55
N HIS A 25 -10.66 3.16 -9.67
CA HIS A 25 -11.18 1.80 -9.85
C HIS A 25 -10.08 0.75 -9.68
N TYR A 26 -10.38 -0.34 -8.97
CA TYR A 26 -9.42 -1.40 -8.64
C TYR A 26 -8.64 -1.91 -9.85
N ALA A 27 -9.32 -2.18 -10.97
CA ALA A 27 -8.68 -2.67 -12.19
C ALA A 27 -7.64 -1.69 -12.77
N THR A 28 -7.86 -0.38 -12.60
CA THR A 28 -6.94 0.67 -13.02
C THR A 28 -5.70 0.69 -12.13
N VAL A 29 -5.88 0.61 -10.80
CA VAL A 29 -4.78 0.52 -9.84
C VAL A 29 -3.97 -0.77 -10.05
N GLN A 30 -4.64 -1.90 -10.25
CA GLN A 30 -3.99 -3.17 -10.55
C GLN A 30 -3.23 -3.11 -11.88
N GLY A 31 -3.81 -2.48 -12.91
CA GLY A 31 -3.15 -2.24 -14.19
C GLY A 31 -1.90 -1.39 -14.05
N PHE A 32 -1.98 -0.31 -13.27
CA PHE A 32 -0.86 0.56 -12.92
C PHE A 32 0.28 -0.25 -12.31
N PHE A 33 0.00 -1.05 -11.27
CA PHE A 33 1.02 -1.91 -10.65
C PHE A 33 1.59 -3.00 -11.55
N ASN A 34 0.94 -3.28 -12.68
CA ASN A 34 1.44 -4.18 -13.72
C ASN A 34 2.20 -3.45 -14.85
N GLY A 35 2.36 -2.13 -14.76
CA GLY A 35 3.10 -1.29 -15.71
C GLY A 35 2.25 -0.60 -16.77
N LYS A 36 0.92 -0.61 -16.65
CA LYS A 36 0.04 0.17 -17.55
C LYS A 36 0.00 1.62 -17.11
N LYS A 37 0.05 2.55 -18.06
CA LYS A 37 -0.16 3.98 -17.78
C LYS A 37 -1.65 4.27 -17.59
N THR A 38 -1.96 5.17 -16.68
CA THR A 38 -3.29 5.76 -16.50
C THR A 38 -3.19 7.27 -16.31
N LYS A 39 -4.32 7.98 -16.49
CA LYS A 39 -4.42 9.40 -16.16
C LYS A 39 -4.25 9.68 -14.66
N ASP A 40 -4.43 8.65 -13.84
CA ASP A 40 -4.40 8.73 -12.37
C ASP A 40 -3.04 8.33 -11.77
N ASP A 41 -1.98 8.18 -12.58
CA ASP A 41 -0.66 7.68 -12.14
C ASP A 41 -0.14 8.42 -10.89
N VAL A 42 -0.14 9.76 -10.92
CA VAL A 42 0.34 10.60 -9.82
C VAL A 42 -0.45 10.34 -8.54
N LYS A 43 -1.78 10.30 -8.65
CA LYS A 43 -2.68 10.07 -7.53
C LYS A 43 -2.49 8.69 -6.90
N ILE A 44 -2.28 7.66 -7.74
CA ILE A 44 -2.01 6.30 -7.26
C ILE A 44 -0.68 6.28 -6.50
N ILE A 45 0.35 6.97 -7.01
CA ILE A 45 1.67 7.04 -6.36
C ILE A 45 1.58 7.72 -4.99
N GLU A 46 0.95 8.89 -4.90
CA GLU A 46 0.78 9.63 -3.64
C GLU A 46 0.07 8.80 -2.58
N VAL A 47 -1.10 8.24 -2.92
CA VAL A 47 -1.87 7.40 -2.00
C VAL A 47 -1.11 6.13 -1.61
N THR A 48 -0.31 5.57 -2.52
CA THR A 48 0.53 4.40 -2.22
C THR A 48 1.62 4.75 -1.21
N ALA A 49 2.25 5.92 -1.32
CA ALA A 49 3.25 6.39 -0.37
C ALA A 49 2.63 6.55 1.03
N ASP A 50 1.50 7.26 1.12
CA ASP A 50 0.77 7.48 2.37
C ASP A 50 0.32 6.16 3.01
N TYR A 51 -0.14 5.22 2.18
CA TYR A 51 -0.55 3.89 2.64
C TYR A 51 0.61 3.12 3.25
N LEU A 52 1.78 3.12 2.61
CA LEU A 52 2.97 2.40 3.08
C LEU A 52 3.54 3.01 4.36
N GLU A 53 3.54 4.33 4.50
CA GLU A 53 3.96 5.02 5.72
C GLU A 53 3.05 4.62 6.89
N ASN A 54 1.74 4.75 6.71
CA ASN A 54 0.75 4.34 7.71
C ASN A 54 0.82 2.85 8.06
N TYR A 55 1.07 1.98 7.09
CA TYR A 55 1.21 0.54 7.32
C TYR A 55 2.44 0.23 8.17
N LYS A 56 3.59 0.86 7.89
CA LYS A 56 4.82 0.70 8.68
C LYS A 56 4.61 1.13 10.14
N ASP A 57 3.95 2.27 10.35
CA ASP A 57 3.64 2.76 11.69
C ASP A 57 2.73 1.80 12.48
N LYS A 58 1.64 1.35 11.85
CA LYS A 58 0.71 0.39 12.46
C LYS A 58 1.40 -0.93 12.78
N LYS A 59 2.25 -1.44 11.88
CA LYS A 59 3.02 -2.67 12.07
C LYS A 59 3.97 -2.54 13.27
N ASN A 60 4.76 -1.46 13.33
CA ASN A 60 5.68 -1.22 14.44
C ASN A 60 4.96 -1.14 15.80
N LYS A 61 3.84 -0.43 15.85
CA LYS A 61 3.00 -0.34 17.07
C LYS A 61 2.44 -1.70 17.47
N ALA A 62 1.93 -2.48 16.52
CA ALA A 62 1.41 -3.82 16.78
C ALA A 62 2.49 -4.77 17.30
N THR A 63 3.68 -4.78 16.68
CA THR A 63 4.81 -5.62 17.13
C THR A 63 5.25 -5.28 18.55
N LYS A 64 5.39 -3.98 18.89
CA LYS A 64 5.70 -3.55 20.25
C LYS A 64 4.66 -4.01 21.27
N LYS A 65 3.37 -3.96 20.91
CA LYS A 65 2.28 -4.43 21.78
C LYS A 65 2.33 -5.94 21.98
N LEU A 66 2.57 -6.71 20.91
CA LEU A 66 2.71 -8.17 20.98
C LEU A 66 3.90 -8.58 21.86
N GLN A 67 5.05 -7.92 21.73
CA GLN A 67 6.22 -8.18 22.58
C GLN A 67 5.92 -7.94 24.05
N LYS A 68 5.24 -6.83 24.38
CA LYS A 68 4.83 -6.54 25.76
C LYS A 68 3.90 -7.61 26.34
N VAL A 69 2.97 -8.14 25.53
CA VAL A 69 2.06 -9.20 25.97
C VAL A 69 2.78 -10.54 26.09
N ALA A 70 3.73 -10.85 25.22
CA ALA A 70 4.47 -12.12 25.24
C ALA A 70 5.54 -12.19 26.35
N SER A 71 6.01 -11.05 26.85
CA SER A 71 6.96 -10.95 27.96
C SER A 71 6.31 -10.72 29.34
N ALA A 72 4.97 -10.71 29.40
CA ALA A 72 4.18 -10.60 30.64
C ALA A 72 3.68 -11.98 31.07
#